data_AF-R5P6W7-F1
#
_entry.id   AF-R5P6W7-F1
#
_cell.length_a   1.000
_cell.length_b   1.000
_cell.length_c   1.000
_cell.angle_alpha   90.00
_cell.angle_beta   90.00
_cell.angle_gamma   90.00
#
_symmetry.space_group_name_H-M   'P 1'
#
loop_
_entity.id
_entity.type
_entity.pdbx_description
1 polymer ?
#
loop_
_entity_poly.entity_id
_entity_poly.type
_entity_poly.pdbx_seq_one_letter_code
_entity_poly.pdbx_strand_id
1 'polypeptide(L)'
;MMRRNGFFLHYSSNMKSLGNTIGSCNKEGDKEGETIRPYYSGNTRHTNYSITAGAIHNIYRGICLFEGIGYGKYATAWQLSASEGGGYLRNEGLSKEGVAGEIGVLASVGKISFSVSAITIAAKQWQACIGVGIKI
;
A
#
# COMPACT_ATOMS: atom_id res chain seq x y z
N MET A 1 15.13 -31.34 -13.64
CA MET A 1 13.69 -31.01 -13.74
C MET A 1 13.51 -29.59 -13.20
N MET A 2 13.39 -28.58 -14.07
CA MET A 2 13.29 -27.18 -13.61
C MET A 2 11.89 -26.95 -13.03
N ARG A 3 11.79 -26.55 -11.75
CA ARG A 3 10.53 -26.12 -11.15
C ARG A 3 9.99 -24.96 -11.98
N ARG A 4 8.96 -25.25 -12.79
CA ARG A 4 8.34 -24.29 -13.72
C ARG A 4 7.56 -23.21 -12.97
N ASN A 5 7.18 -23.53 -11.73
CA ASN A 5 6.40 -22.69 -10.84
C ASN A 5 7.13 -22.50 -9.51
N GLY A 6 7.12 -21.27 -9.01
CA GLY A 6 7.56 -20.88 -7.66
C GLY A 6 6.43 -20.17 -6.92
N PHE A 7 6.72 -19.73 -5.70
CA PHE A 7 5.82 -18.90 -4.92
C PHE A 7 6.57 -17.64 -4.47
N PHE A 8 5.83 -16.55 -4.28
CA PHE A 8 6.37 -15.33 -3.69
C PHE A 8 5.49 -14.86 -2.53
N LEU A 9 6.14 -14.14 -1.61
CA LEU A 9 5.50 -13.36 -0.56
C LEU A 9 6.10 -11.97 -0.63
N HIS A 10 5.26 -10.96 -0.83
CA HIS A 10 5.67 -9.57 -0.87
C HIS A 10 4.99 -8.83 0.29
N TYR A 11 5.82 -8.17 1.08
CA TYR A 11 5.41 -7.36 2.21
C TYR A 11 5.97 -5.95 2.05
N SER A 12 5.10 -4.95 2.09
CA SER A 12 5.46 -3.55 2.04
C SER A 12 4.77 -2.77 3.15
N SER A 13 5.54 -1.99 3.90
CA SER A 13 5.04 -1.13 4.97
C SER A 13 5.89 0.12 5.07
N ASN A 14 5.24 1.27 5.23
CA ASN A 14 5.95 2.54 5.48
C ASN A 14 6.51 2.62 6.91
N MET A 15 6.24 1.64 7.78
CA MET A 15 6.63 1.62 9.21
C MET A 15 6.20 2.88 10.01
N LYS A 16 5.33 3.70 9.43
CA LYS A 16 4.76 4.89 10.06
C LYS A 16 3.44 4.53 10.73
N SER A 17 3.35 4.82 12.02
CA SER A 17 2.09 4.71 12.76
C SER A 17 1.24 5.97 12.53
N LEU A 18 -0.07 5.80 12.37
CA LEU A 18 -1.03 6.91 12.41
C LEU A 18 -0.96 7.67 13.75
N GLY A 19 -0.58 6.98 14.82
CA GLY A 19 -0.68 7.49 16.19
C GLY A 19 -2.13 7.53 16.67
N ASN A 20 -2.36 8.16 17.82
CA ASN A 20 -3.68 8.26 18.43
C ASN A 20 -4.57 9.21 17.62
N THR A 21 -5.64 8.70 17.02
CA THR A 21 -6.62 9.51 16.27
C THR A 21 -7.83 9.77 17.16
N ILE A 22 -8.21 11.03 17.29
CA ILE A 22 -9.30 11.48 18.18
C ILE A 22 -10.70 11.32 17.55
N GLY A 23 -10.79 10.89 16.29
CA GLY A 23 -12.04 10.64 15.57
C GLY A 23 -11.84 10.38 14.08
N SER A 24 -12.94 10.28 13.33
CA SER A 24 -12.97 10.12 11.88
C SER A 24 -13.48 11.39 11.17
N CYS A 25 -13.09 11.59 9.91
CA CYS A 25 -13.65 12.61 9.02
C CYS A 25 -13.92 12.05 7.62
N ASN A 26 -14.84 12.69 6.89
CA ASN A 26 -15.16 12.34 5.52
C ASN A 26 -14.03 12.74 4.54
N LYS A 27 -14.16 12.40 3.25
CA LYS A 27 -13.15 12.73 2.22
C LYS A 27 -12.83 14.22 2.15
N GLU A 28 -13.80 15.08 2.44
CA GLU A 28 -13.70 16.54 2.31
C GLU A 28 -13.20 17.23 3.58
N GLY A 29 -13.11 16.51 4.70
CA GLY A 29 -12.67 17.03 5.99
C GLY A 29 -13.80 17.44 6.94
N ASP A 30 -15.04 17.05 6.67
CA ASP A 30 -16.15 17.28 7.60
C ASP A 30 -16.27 16.13 8.59
N LYS A 31 -16.54 16.46 9.84
CA LYS A 31 -16.86 15.49 10.89
C LYS A 31 -18.34 15.15 10.84
N GLU A 32 -18.68 13.91 11.14
CA GLU A 32 -20.07 13.48 11.22
C GLU A 32 -20.76 14.16 12.41
N GLY A 33 -21.78 14.98 12.14
CA GLY A 33 -22.55 15.69 13.18
C GLY A 33 -22.17 17.17 13.41
N GLU A 34 -21.13 17.70 12.75
CA GLU A 34 -20.81 19.15 12.79
C GLU A 34 -21.14 19.83 11.46
N THR A 35 -21.84 20.97 11.51
CA THR A 35 -22.22 21.77 10.32
C THR A 35 -21.07 22.66 9.82
N ILE A 36 -20.02 22.84 10.62
CA ILE A 36 -18.90 23.75 10.32
C ILE A 36 -17.64 22.91 10.12
N ARG A 37 -16.97 23.10 8.98
CA ARG A 37 -15.72 22.41 8.67
C ARG A 37 -14.61 22.88 9.62
N PRO A 38 -13.93 21.96 10.34
CA PRO A 38 -12.83 22.32 11.22
C PRO A 38 -11.60 22.80 10.44
N TYR A 39 -10.82 23.70 11.05
CA TYR A 39 -9.57 24.16 10.47
C TYR A 39 -8.46 23.12 10.66
N TYR A 40 -7.78 22.77 9.57
CA TYR A 40 -6.67 21.82 9.55
C TYR A 40 -5.32 22.55 9.52
N SER A 41 -4.31 22.01 10.21
CA SER A 41 -2.98 22.63 10.25
C SER A 41 -2.17 22.43 8.96
N GLY A 42 -2.65 21.59 8.04
CA GLY A 42 -1.95 21.19 6.82
C GLY A 42 -1.02 19.98 7.00
N ASN A 43 -0.83 19.49 8.23
CA ASN A 43 0.02 18.33 8.48
C ASN A 43 -0.77 17.02 8.28
N THR A 44 -0.22 16.10 7.48
CA THR A 44 -0.86 14.82 7.16
C THR A 44 0.02 13.65 7.56
N ARG A 45 -0.61 12.60 8.12
CA ARG A 45 0.03 11.31 8.39
C ARG A 45 -0.56 10.25 7.49
N HIS A 46 0.31 9.52 6.82
CA HIS A 46 -0.07 8.41 5.96
C HIS A 46 0.55 7.13 6.50
N THR A 47 -0.27 6.08 6.63
CA THR A 47 0.21 4.72 6.88
C THR A 47 -0.23 3.81 5.76
N ASN A 48 0.72 3.02 5.26
CA ASN A 48 0.53 2.11 4.16
C ASN A 48 1.06 0.75 4.59
N TYR A 49 0.25 -0.26 4.39
CA TYR A 49 0.54 -1.65 4.66
C TYR A 49 -0.01 -2.48 3.51
N SER A 50 0.79 -3.33 2.89
CA SER A 50 0.32 -4.30 1.92
C SER A 50 1.08 -5.60 2.05
N ILE A 51 0.34 -6.69 2.07
CA ILE A 51 0.87 -8.05 2.04
C ILE A 51 0.20 -8.81 0.91
N THR A 52 0.99 -9.42 0.04
CA THR A 52 0.55 -10.14 -1.15
C THR A 52 1.34 -11.43 -1.27
N ALA A 53 0.66 -12.50 -1.67
CA ALA A 53 1.27 -13.81 -1.88
C ALA A 53 0.72 -14.42 -3.17
N GLY A 54 1.55 -15.21 -3.85
CA GLY A 54 1.16 -15.71 -5.15
C GLY A 54 2.14 -16.68 -5.77
N ALA A 55 1.87 -16.99 -7.04
CA ALA A 55 2.65 -17.91 -7.84
C ALA A 55 3.59 -17.15 -8.78
N ILE A 56 4.75 -17.74 -9.02
CA ILE A 56 5.71 -17.30 -10.03
C ILE A 56 5.71 -18.33 -11.15
N HIS A 57 5.49 -17.89 -12.38
CA HIS A 57 5.51 -18.69 -13.59
C HIS A 57 6.69 -18.30 -14.47
N ASN A 58 7.52 -19.27 -14.83
CA ASN A 58 8.62 -19.04 -15.77
C ASN A 58 8.08 -19.00 -17.20
N ILE A 59 8.23 -17.86 -17.88
CA ILE A 59 7.75 -17.66 -19.27
C ILE A 59 8.88 -17.96 -20.26
N TYR A 60 10.03 -17.32 -20.08
CA TYR A 60 11.15 -17.38 -21.02
C TYR A 60 12.48 -17.29 -20.28
N ARG A 61 13.58 -17.77 -20.87
CA ARG A 61 14.92 -17.86 -20.24
C ARG A 61 15.30 -16.61 -19.42
N GLY A 62 15.15 -16.72 -18.10
CA GLY A 62 15.50 -15.66 -17.14
C GLY A 62 14.38 -14.67 -16.81
N ILE A 63 13.20 -14.77 -17.43
CA ILE A 63 12.03 -13.92 -17.21
C ILE A 63 10.89 -14.76 -16.61
N CYS A 64 10.47 -14.38 -15.41
CA CYS A 64 9.36 -14.96 -14.69
C CYS A 64 8.25 -13.94 -14.52
N LEU A 65 7.00 -14.32 -14.78
CA LEU A 65 5.84 -13.56 -14.38
C LEU A 65 5.42 -14.01 -12.99
N PHE A 66 4.95 -13.11 -12.15
CA PHE A 66 4.34 -13.46 -10.89
C PHE A 66 3.02 -12.71 -10.72
N GLU A 67 2.06 -13.41 -10.15
CA GLU A 67 0.74 -12.89 -9.86
C GLU A 67 0.33 -13.36 -8.46
N GLY A 68 -0.28 -12.45 -7.71
CA GLY A 68 -0.64 -12.71 -6.34
C GLY A 68 -1.85 -11.91 -5.92
N ILE A 69 -2.40 -12.35 -4.80
CA ILE A 69 -3.49 -11.67 -4.12
C ILE A 69 -3.13 -11.53 -2.65
N GLY A 70 -3.76 -10.61 -1.97
CA GLY A 70 -3.55 -10.41 -0.55
C GLY A 70 -4.40 -9.27 -0.01
N TYR A 71 -3.84 -8.54 0.93
CA TYR A 71 -4.55 -7.50 1.65
C TYR A 71 -3.72 -6.23 1.73
N GLY A 72 -4.35 -5.11 1.44
CA GLY A 72 -3.76 -3.79 1.52
C GLY A 72 -4.60 -2.87 2.41
N LYS A 73 -3.91 -2.04 3.19
CA LYS A 73 -4.48 -0.96 3.98
C LYS A 73 -3.69 0.31 3.73
N TYR A 74 -4.39 1.30 3.21
CA TYR A 74 -3.94 2.68 3.07
C TYR A 74 -4.79 3.52 4.01
N ALA A 75 -4.19 4.21 4.97
CA ALA A 75 -4.94 5.09 5.86
C ALA A 75 -4.25 6.45 5.99
N THR A 76 -5.09 7.49 5.95
CA THR A 76 -4.65 8.89 5.99
C THR A 76 -5.31 9.56 7.17
N ALA A 77 -4.52 10.27 7.98
CA ALA A 77 -5.00 11.12 9.05
C ALA A 77 -4.56 12.57 8.82
N TRP A 78 -5.45 13.51 9.11
CA TRP A 78 -5.21 14.95 9.01
C TRP A 78 -5.17 15.56 10.40
N GLN A 79 -4.20 16.44 10.64
CA GLN A 79 -4.05 17.12 11.92
C GLN A 79 -4.96 18.35 11.99
N LEU A 80 -5.76 18.48 13.05
CA LEU A 80 -6.48 19.72 13.30
C LEU A 80 -5.52 20.85 13.69
N SER A 81 -5.93 22.08 13.37
CA SER A 81 -5.28 23.29 13.85
C SER A 81 -5.28 23.34 15.38
N ALA A 82 -4.28 24.03 15.95
CA ALA A 82 -4.21 24.29 17.38
C ALA A 82 -5.44 25.06 17.91
N SER A 83 -6.10 25.84 17.05
CA SER A 83 -7.34 26.55 17.38
C SER A 83 -8.54 25.64 17.66
N GLU A 84 -8.51 24.41 17.14
CA GLU A 84 -9.60 23.42 17.25
C GLU A 84 -9.33 22.38 18.36
N GLY A 85 -8.34 22.62 19.22
CA GLY A 85 -7.90 21.67 20.25
C GLY A 85 -6.84 20.66 19.81
N GLY A 86 -6.39 20.73 18.54
CA GLY A 86 -5.36 19.85 18.01
C GLY A 86 -5.78 18.38 17.86
N GLY A 87 -4.82 17.49 17.60
CA GLY A 87 -5.07 16.06 17.39
C GLY A 87 -5.18 15.66 15.92
N TYR A 88 -5.38 14.36 15.67
CA TYR A 88 -5.46 13.77 14.33
C TYR A 88 -6.83 13.13 14.07
N LEU A 89 -7.46 13.47 12.96
CA LEU A 89 -8.67 12.81 12.47
C LEU A 89 -8.31 11.84 11.35
N ARG A 90 -8.82 10.61 11.44
CA ARG A 90 -8.65 9.62 10.38
C ARG A 90 -9.64 9.92 9.26
N ASN A 91 -9.15 10.18 8.06
CA ASN A 91 -10.01 10.39 6.90
C ASN A 91 -10.46 9.02 6.36
N GLU A 92 -11.72 8.66 6.57
CA GLU A 92 -12.28 7.37 6.11
C GLU A 92 -12.57 7.35 4.62
N GLY A 93 -12.82 8.53 4.03
CA GLY A 93 -12.99 8.67 2.59
C GLY A 93 -11.73 8.31 1.80
N LEU A 94 -10.56 8.70 2.33
CA LEU A 94 -9.23 8.43 1.76
C LEU A 94 -8.57 7.16 2.31
N SER A 95 -9.01 6.69 3.48
CA SER A 95 -8.58 5.38 3.98
C SER A 95 -9.27 4.28 3.16
N LYS A 96 -8.48 3.34 2.64
CA LYS A 96 -8.97 2.16 1.92
C LYS A 96 -8.29 0.93 2.46
N GLU A 97 -9.10 -0.06 2.79
CA GLU A 97 -8.63 -1.37 3.20
C GLU A 97 -9.40 -2.42 2.40
N GLY A 98 -8.72 -3.50 2.03
CA GLY A 98 -9.37 -4.54 1.25
C GLY A 98 -8.39 -5.44 0.51
N VAL A 99 -8.95 -6.22 -0.40
CA VAL A 99 -8.20 -7.16 -1.22
C VAL A 99 -7.22 -6.41 -2.10
N ALA A 100 -5.95 -6.83 -2.05
CA ALA A 100 -4.91 -6.38 -2.93
C ALA A 100 -4.64 -7.44 -4.01
N GLY A 101 -4.47 -7.01 -5.26
CA GLY A 101 -3.96 -7.83 -6.34
C GLY A 101 -2.57 -7.34 -6.73
N GLU A 102 -1.66 -8.25 -7.03
CA GLU A 102 -0.32 -7.92 -7.51
C GLU A 102 -0.04 -8.69 -8.79
N ILE A 103 0.56 -8.01 -9.76
CA ILE A 103 1.11 -8.63 -10.95
C ILE A 103 2.47 -8.00 -11.25
N GLY A 104 3.45 -8.82 -11.62
CA GLY A 104 4.78 -8.33 -11.90
C GLY A 104 5.63 -9.30 -12.70
N VAL A 105 6.77 -8.80 -13.13
CA VAL A 105 7.78 -9.54 -13.87
C VAL A 105 9.08 -9.49 -13.10
N LEU A 106 9.79 -10.61 -13.07
CA LEU A 106 11.12 -10.77 -12.54
C LEU A 106 12.05 -11.18 -13.67
N ALA A 107 13.08 -10.39 -13.94
CA ALA A 107 14.13 -10.69 -14.91
C ALA A 107 15.46 -10.94 -14.19
N SER A 108 16.11 -12.07 -14.47
CA SER A 108 17.42 -12.40 -13.90
C SER A 108 18.52 -12.26 -14.95
N VAL A 109 19.59 -11.54 -14.59
CA VAL A 109 20.83 -11.43 -15.37
C VAL A 109 22.00 -11.85 -14.48
N GLY A 110 22.52 -13.05 -14.72
CA GLY A 110 23.58 -13.65 -13.89
C GLY A 110 23.12 -13.86 -12.44
N LYS A 111 23.83 -13.24 -11.50
CA LYS A 111 23.53 -13.27 -10.05
C LYS A 111 22.54 -12.19 -9.61
N ILE A 112 22.15 -11.27 -10.49
CA ILE A 112 21.25 -10.16 -10.16
C ILE A 112 19.86 -10.47 -10.73
N SER A 113 18.81 -10.12 -9.99
CA SER A 113 17.42 -10.18 -10.44
C SER A 113 16.75 -8.83 -10.27
N PHE A 114 16.00 -8.40 -11.27
CA PHE A 114 15.21 -7.18 -11.26
C PHE A 114 13.74 -7.58 -11.19
N SER A 115 12.97 -6.95 -10.31
CA SER A 115 11.52 -7.12 -10.24
C SER A 115 10.83 -5.81 -10.53
N VAL A 116 9.73 -5.87 -11.28
CA VAL A 116 8.81 -4.77 -11.48
C VAL A 116 7.41 -5.31 -11.26
N SER A 117 6.65 -4.73 -10.34
CA SER A 117 5.26 -5.10 -10.09
C SER A 117 4.34 -3.91 -9.94
N ALA A 118 3.06 -4.16 -10.18
CA ALA A 118 1.97 -3.26 -9.89
C ALA A 118 1.04 -3.93 -8.88
N ILE A 119 0.73 -3.22 -7.81
CA ILE A 119 -0.21 -3.63 -6.77
C ILE A 119 -1.44 -2.75 -6.86
N THR A 120 -2.62 -3.37 -6.92
CA THR A 120 -3.91 -2.70 -6.85
C THR A 120 -4.59 -3.04 -5.52
N ILE A 121 -4.95 -2.03 -4.73
CA ILE A 121 -5.66 -2.19 -3.46
C ILE A 121 -7.10 -1.75 -3.65
N ALA A 122 -8.04 -2.67 -3.43
CA ALA A 122 -9.48 -2.46 -3.61
C ALA A 122 -9.86 -1.85 -4.98
N ALA A 123 -9.06 -2.12 -6.04
CA ALA A 123 -9.17 -1.56 -7.38
C ALA A 123 -9.13 -0.02 -7.48
N LYS A 124 -8.81 0.68 -6.38
CA LYS A 124 -8.88 2.15 -6.28
C LYS A 124 -7.53 2.81 -6.05
N GLN A 125 -6.57 2.07 -5.53
CA GLN A 125 -5.21 2.56 -5.28
C GLN A 125 -4.24 1.67 -6.02
N TRP A 126 -3.36 2.28 -6.81
CA TRP A 126 -2.34 1.60 -7.59
C TRP A 126 -0.97 1.98 -7.03
N GLN A 127 -0.11 1.00 -6.82
CA GLN A 127 1.27 1.19 -6.38
C GLN A 127 2.18 0.46 -7.38
N ALA A 128 3.20 1.16 -7.87
CA ALA A 128 4.25 0.54 -8.67
C ALA A 128 5.45 0.22 -7.76
N CYS A 129 6.01 -0.97 -7.92
CA CYS A 129 7.16 -1.43 -7.17
C CYS A 129 8.27 -1.82 -8.15
N ILE A 130 9.48 -1.39 -7.87
CA ILE A 130 10.69 -1.78 -8.59
C ILE A 130 11.69 -2.28 -7.56
N GLY A 131 12.22 -3.48 -7.77
CA GLY A 131 13.13 -4.14 -6.85
C GLY A 131 14.34 -4.71 -7.56
N VAL A 132 15.43 -4.85 -6.80
CA VAL A 132 16.63 -5.57 -7.21
C VAL A 132 16.93 -6.59 -6.13
N GLY A 133 17.21 -7.83 -6.55
CA GLY A 133 17.54 -8.95 -5.70
C GLY A 133 18.79 -9.67 -6.19
N ILE A 134 19.38 -10.47 -5.32
CA ILE A 134 20.53 -11.31 -5.64
C ILE A 134 20.06 -12.75 -5.67
N LYS A 135 20.38 -13.46 -6.75
CA LYS A 135 20.21 -14.90 -6.88
C LYS A 135 21.42 -15.56 -6.23
N ILE A 136 21.20 -16.14 -5.06
CA ILE A 136 22.19 -16.89 -4.28
C ILE A 136 22.23 -18.32 -4.79
#